data_AF-A0A9J7Y2D8-F1
#
_entry.id   AF-A0A9J7Y2D8-F1
#
_cell.length_a   1.000
_cell.length_b   1.000
_cell.length_c   1.000
_cell.angle_alpha   90.00
_cell.angle_beta   90.00
_cell.angle_gamma   90.00
#
_symmetry.space_group_name_H-M   'P 1'
#
loop_
_entity.id
_entity.type
_entity.pdbx_description
1 polymer ?
#
loop_
_entity_poly.entity_id
_entity_poly.type
_entity_poly.pdbx_seq_one_letter_code
_entity_poly.pdbx_strand_id
1 'polypeptide(L)'
;MDGSLFVLLLLSGLFWSSSALSHPYHYINVRMSWPEAQSYCRERFTDLATVYSMDDVNRLVNIVDAGYSGSVWIGLKRGTLKRWGWSNGENTTSQYYNWASGQPNGDEDCVSTYAGVWHDMLCSNKRYFVCYENSGYILIQSTKNWTDAQSYCRQNYTDLPTIHNSEQNNQINKILLSENYIWIGLFLDSWERSDKWSLFFRHWAAGQPSMSSGSGDCVGMSTADSGKWFQHRCDLQHPFICHGDLKLIRNQIVRLKLSCNGNCTLNDQTGILNEISKKLKSMGLEGESKISWRKSEGGEVFHQESNRTANLNNKCGRR
;
A
#
# COMPACT_ATOMS: atom_id res chain seq x y z
N MET A 1 46.39 -49.91 14.07
CA MET A 1 44.98 -49.79 13.66
C MET A 1 44.55 -48.40 14.09
N ASP A 2 44.83 -47.40 13.25
CA ASP A 2 44.59 -45.99 13.58
C ASP A 2 43.25 -45.58 12.98
N GLY A 3 42.29 -45.31 13.86
CA GLY A 3 40.95 -44.88 13.49
C GLY A 3 40.93 -43.38 13.21
N SER A 4 40.72 -43.00 11.94
CA SER A 4 40.40 -41.62 11.57
C SER A 4 38.94 -41.32 11.91
N LEU A 5 38.74 -40.37 12.82
CA LEU A 5 37.46 -39.80 13.20
C LEU A 5 36.99 -38.85 12.07
N PHE A 6 36.13 -39.32 11.17
CA PHE A 6 35.46 -38.47 10.18
C PHE A 6 34.38 -37.64 10.88
N VAL A 7 34.71 -36.40 11.24
CA VAL A 7 33.72 -35.39 11.65
C VAL A 7 32.98 -34.92 10.40
N LEU A 8 31.78 -35.47 10.18
CA LEU A 8 30.83 -34.96 9.20
C LEU A 8 30.38 -33.56 9.64
N LEU A 9 31.03 -32.53 9.11
CA LEU A 9 30.50 -31.17 9.10
C LEU A 9 29.23 -31.15 8.25
N LEU A 10 28.09 -31.37 8.92
CA LEU A 10 26.78 -31.00 8.40
C LEU A 10 26.76 -29.47 8.28
N LEU A 11 27.24 -28.97 7.14
CA LEU A 11 26.79 -27.69 6.63
C LEU A 11 25.31 -27.88 6.28
N SER A 12 24.45 -27.77 7.28
CA SER A 12 23.09 -27.28 7.08
C SER A 12 23.23 -25.86 6.56
N GLY A 13 23.54 -25.78 5.25
CA GLY A 13 23.37 -24.56 4.49
C GLY A 13 21.96 -24.11 4.80
N LEU A 14 21.90 -23.01 5.54
CA LEU A 14 20.70 -22.25 5.78
C LEU A 14 20.10 -22.04 4.39
N PHE A 15 19.11 -22.87 4.05
CA PHE A 15 18.05 -22.44 3.17
C PHE A 15 17.42 -21.27 3.92
N TRP A 16 18.00 -20.08 3.72
CA TRP A 16 17.21 -18.88 3.62
C TRP A 16 16.26 -19.13 2.47
N SER A 17 15.21 -19.93 2.74
CA SER A 17 13.94 -19.67 2.13
C SER A 17 13.68 -18.22 2.54
N SER A 18 14.00 -17.30 1.63
CA SER A 18 13.37 -15.99 1.61
C SER A 18 11.89 -16.27 1.46
N SER A 19 11.25 -16.67 2.55
CA SER A 19 9.86 -16.40 2.78
C SER A 19 9.84 -14.88 2.78
N ALA A 20 9.67 -14.30 1.58
CA ALA A 20 9.37 -12.90 1.43
C ALA A 20 8.34 -12.60 2.50
N LEU A 21 8.64 -11.64 3.40
CA LEU A 21 7.78 -11.32 4.53
C LEU A 21 6.38 -11.02 3.97
N SER A 22 5.52 -12.02 3.92
CA SER A 22 4.14 -11.87 3.50
C SER A 22 3.45 -11.24 4.69
N HIS A 23 3.44 -9.92 4.70
CA HIS A 23 2.71 -9.16 5.68
C HIS A 23 1.24 -9.59 5.58
N PRO A 24 0.59 -9.95 6.70
CA PRO A 24 -0.81 -10.35 6.68
C PRO A 24 -1.67 -9.17 6.20
N TYR A 25 -2.77 -9.50 5.52
CA TYR A 25 -3.79 -8.53 5.12
C TYR A 25 -5.05 -8.75 5.94
N HIS A 26 -5.71 -7.65 6.30
CA HIS A 26 -6.88 -7.64 7.16
C HIS A 26 -8.00 -6.84 6.51
N TYR A 27 -9.09 -7.52 6.14
CA TYR A 27 -10.28 -6.87 5.62
C TYR A 27 -11.09 -6.25 6.77
N ILE A 28 -11.38 -4.96 6.66
CA ILE A 28 -12.15 -4.20 7.64
C ILE A 28 -13.47 -3.81 6.99
N ASN A 29 -14.54 -4.49 7.39
CA ASN A 29 -15.90 -4.23 6.92
C ASN A 29 -16.55 -3.05 7.64
N VAL A 30 -15.86 -1.91 7.64
CA VAL A 30 -16.36 -0.62 8.13
C VAL A 30 -16.13 0.40 7.03
N ARG A 31 -17.15 1.19 6.71
CA ARG A 31 -17.04 2.20 5.65
C ARG A 31 -16.39 3.46 6.22
N MET A 32 -15.26 3.84 5.66
CA MET A 32 -14.49 5.03 6.02
C MET A 32 -14.07 5.77 4.75
N SER A 33 -13.85 7.09 4.86
CA SER A 33 -13.10 7.81 3.82
C SER A 33 -11.68 7.27 3.76
N TRP A 34 -11.00 7.43 2.63
CA TRP A 34 -9.62 6.95 2.48
C TRP A 34 -8.67 7.45 3.60
N PRO A 35 -8.65 8.75 3.98
CA PRO A 35 -7.79 9.22 5.08
C PRO A 35 -8.18 8.70 6.46
N GLU A 36 -9.47 8.45 6.71
CA GLU A 36 -9.95 7.82 7.95
C GLU A 36 -9.51 6.36 8.02
N ALA A 37 -9.68 5.61 6.91
CA ALA A 37 -9.23 4.23 6.79
C ALA A 37 -7.71 4.10 6.97
N GLN A 38 -6.94 5.02 6.40
CA GLN A 38 -5.48 5.09 6.61
C GLN A 38 -5.14 5.29 8.08
N SER A 39 -5.80 6.25 8.73
CA SER A 39 -5.61 6.52 10.17
C SER A 39 -5.91 5.28 11.00
N TYR A 40 -7.03 4.59 10.71
CA TYR A 40 -7.40 3.34 11.37
C TYR A 40 -6.32 2.27 11.21
N CYS A 41 -5.86 2.03 9.98
CA CYS A 41 -4.83 1.02 9.74
C CYS A 41 -3.50 1.37 10.42
N ARG A 42 -3.11 2.65 10.47
CA ARG A 42 -1.89 3.09 11.17
C ARG A 42 -1.99 2.99 12.69
N GLU A 43 -3.18 3.04 13.25
CA GLU A 43 -3.40 2.84 14.68
C GLU A 43 -3.25 1.36 15.06
N ARG A 44 -3.78 0.45 14.23
CA ARG A 44 -3.96 -0.97 14.57
C ARG A 44 -3.02 -1.95 13.86
N PHE A 45 -2.49 -1.56 12.72
CA PHE A 45 -1.66 -2.37 11.82
C PHE A 45 -0.49 -1.51 11.31
N THR A 46 0.13 -1.85 10.18
CA THR A 46 1.16 -1.00 9.57
C THR A 46 0.53 0.20 8.85
N ASP A 47 -0.25 -0.06 7.79
CA ASP A 47 -0.92 0.96 6.97
C ASP A 47 -2.07 0.29 6.15
N LEU A 48 -2.73 1.03 5.27
CA LEU A 48 -3.59 0.49 4.22
C LEU A 48 -2.80 -0.42 3.28
N ALA A 49 -3.47 -1.44 2.74
CA ALA A 49 -2.83 -2.53 2.02
C ALA A 49 -1.92 -2.05 0.87
N THR A 50 -0.66 -2.44 0.94
CA THR A 50 0.29 -2.30 -0.15
C THR A 50 0.29 -3.56 -1.02
N VAL A 51 0.14 -3.39 -2.34
CA VAL A 51 0.12 -4.48 -3.33
C VAL A 51 1.39 -4.43 -4.18
N TYR A 52 2.16 -5.51 -4.19
CA TYR A 52 3.45 -5.65 -4.84
C TYR A 52 3.43 -6.59 -6.05
N SER A 53 2.50 -7.54 -6.12
CA SER A 53 2.41 -8.52 -7.20
C SER A 53 0.98 -8.99 -7.45
N MET A 54 0.81 -9.85 -8.47
CA MET A 54 -0.47 -10.54 -8.70
C MET A 54 -0.83 -11.52 -7.56
N ASP A 55 0.16 -12.08 -6.86
CA ASP A 55 -0.12 -12.93 -5.69
C ASP A 55 -0.77 -12.11 -4.57
N ASP A 56 -0.36 -10.86 -4.39
CA ASP A 56 -1.00 -9.96 -3.43
C ASP A 56 -2.43 -9.63 -3.84
N VAL A 57 -2.67 -9.34 -5.14
CA VAL A 57 -4.02 -9.13 -5.67
C VAL A 57 -4.92 -10.32 -5.33
N ASN A 58 -4.45 -11.55 -5.59
CA ASN A 58 -5.18 -12.77 -5.30
C ASN A 58 -5.47 -12.92 -3.80
N ARG A 59 -4.49 -12.63 -2.92
CA ARG A 59 -4.70 -12.65 -1.47
C ARG A 59 -5.73 -11.61 -1.03
N LEU A 60 -5.66 -10.38 -1.55
CA LEU A 60 -6.60 -9.31 -1.22
C LEU A 60 -8.04 -9.65 -1.65
N VAL A 61 -8.22 -10.20 -2.86
CA VAL A 61 -9.55 -10.61 -3.35
C VAL A 61 -10.15 -11.69 -2.44
N ASN A 62 -9.34 -12.64 -1.98
CA ASN A 62 -9.81 -13.79 -1.20
C ASN A 62 -10.15 -13.47 0.27
N ILE A 63 -9.68 -12.34 0.82
CA ILE A 63 -9.98 -11.96 2.22
C ILE A 63 -11.24 -11.10 2.36
N VAL A 64 -11.76 -10.56 1.27
CA VAL A 64 -12.97 -9.74 1.30
C VAL A 64 -14.20 -10.65 1.47
N ASP A 65 -15.18 -10.20 2.26
CA ASP A 65 -16.39 -10.98 2.56
C ASP A 65 -17.09 -11.49 1.29
N ALA A 66 -17.45 -12.77 1.29
CA ALA A 66 -18.18 -13.40 0.21
C ALA A 66 -19.50 -12.64 -0.07
N GLY A 67 -19.69 -12.22 -1.32
CA GLY A 67 -20.87 -11.47 -1.76
C GLY A 67 -20.70 -9.94 -1.77
N TYR A 68 -19.60 -9.39 -1.25
CA TYR A 68 -19.28 -7.98 -1.48
C TYR A 68 -18.79 -7.75 -2.91
N SER A 69 -19.46 -6.87 -3.65
CA SER A 69 -19.19 -6.57 -5.07
C SER A 69 -18.77 -5.12 -5.32
N GLY A 70 -18.36 -4.39 -4.28
CA GLY A 70 -17.95 -2.99 -4.38
C GLY A 70 -16.43 -2.80 -4.40
N SER A 71 -16.00 -1.54 -4.36
CA SER A 71 -14.58 -1.19 -4.15
C SER A 71 -14.21 -1.25 -2.67
N VAL A 72 -12.99 -1.72 -2.37
CA VAL A 72 -12.37 -1.64 -1.05
C VAL A 72 -11.11 -0.77 -1.11
N TRP A 73 -10.87 0.09 -0.13
CA TRP A 73 -9.66 0.93 -0.14
C TRP A 73 -8.39 0.11 0.01
N ILE A 74 -7.39 0.49 -0.77
CA ILE A 74 -6.00 0.06 -0.67
C ILE A 74 -5.08 1.27 -0.49
N GLY A 75 -3.82 1.04 -0.14
CA GLY A 75 -2.86 2.07 0.24
C GLY A 75 -2.29 2.91 -0.90
N LEU A 76 -2.96 3.02 -2.06
CA LEU A 76 -2.50 3.81 -3.20
C LEU A 76 -3.27 5.13 -3.29
N LYS A 77 -2.53 6.23 -3.48
CA LYS A 77 -3.09 7.57 -3.70
C LYS A 77 -2.25 8.38 -4.68
N ARG A 78 -2.77 9.50 -5.17
CA ARG A 78 -2.01 10.42 -6.01
C ARG A 78 -0.86 11.05 -5.20
N GLY A 79 0.35 10.97 -5.76
CA GLY A 79 1.55 11.58 -5.21
C GLY A 79 1.79 12.97 -5.80
N THR A 80 2.79 13.65 -5.24
CA THR A 80 3.25 14.98 -5.71
C THR A 80 4.47 14.92 -6.61
N LEU A 81 5.10 13.75 -6.72
CA LEU A 81 6.29 13.51 -7.53
C LEU A 81 6.00 12.41 -8.55
N LYS A 82 6.60 12.56 -9.73
CA LYS A 82 6.62 11.55 -10.78
C LYS A 82 7.94 10.79 -10.78
N ARG A 83 7.92 9.47 -11.00
CA ARG A 83 9.13 8.65 -11.08
C ARG A 83 9.00 7.57 -12.15
N TRP A 84 10.04 7.39 -12.96
CA TRP A 84 10.09 6.30 -13.91
C TRP A 84 10.12 4.96 -13.17
N GLY A 85 9.35 4.01 -13.68
CA GLY A 85 9.17 2.69 -13.10
C GLY A 85 8.85 1.65 -14.15
N TRP A 86 9.18 0.40 -13.85
CA TRP A 86 8.77 -0.71 -14.70
C TRP A 86 7.43 -1.28 -14.23
N SER A 87 6.61 -1.69 -15.19
CA SER A 87 5.23 -2.14 -14.97
C SER A 87 5.13 -3.35 -14.03
N ASN A 88 6.12 -4.25 -14.08
CA ASN A 88 6.22 -5.42 -13.19
C ASN A 88 6.49 -5.05 -11.72
N GLY A 89 6.77 -3.77 -11.44
CA GLY A 89 7.04 -3.23 -10.12
C GLY A 89 8.51 -2.96 -9.85
N GLU A 90 9.43 -3.38 -10.71
CA GLU A 90 10.85 -3.11 -10.54
C GLU A 90 11.15 -1.60 -10.61
N ASN A 91 12.04 -1.15 -9.73
CA ASN A 91 12.53 0.22 -9.76
C ASN A 91 13.55 0.39 -10.89
N THR A 92 13.66 1.58 -11.47
CA THR A 92 14.64 1.90 -12.52
C THR A 92 16.08 2.05 -11.99
N THR A 93 16.41 1.41 -10.86
CA THR A 93 17.79 1.28 -10.38
C THR A 93 18.71 0.56 -11.37
N SER A 94 18.15 -0.14 -12.37
CA SER A 94 18.90 -0.59 -13.53
C SER A 94 19.39 0.62 -14.33
N GLN A 95 20.71 0.78 -14.48
CA GLN A 95 21.36 1.91 -15.17
C GLN A 95 21.20 1.89 -16.69
N TYR A 96 20.48 0.93 -17.26
CA TYR A 96 20.30 0.82 -18.71
C TYR A 96 19.13 1.67 -19.19
N TYR A 97 19.44 2.59 -20.09
CA TYR A 97 18.45 3.39 -20.82
C TYR A 97 18.85 3.46 -22.29
N ASN A 98 17.86 3.45 -23.18
CA ASN A 98 18.10 3.59 -24.62
C ASN A 98 17.22 4.67 -25.26
N TRP A 99 17.11 5.82 -24.58
CA TRP A 99 16.36 6.99 -25.07
C TRP A 99 16.88 7.46 -26.42
N ALA A 100 15.96 7.86 -27.30
CA ALA A 100 16.31 8.59 -28.51
C ALA A 100 16.89 9.97 -28.16
N SER A 101 17.57 10.60 -29.13
CA SER A 101 18.10 11.95 -28.94
C SER A 101 16.98 12.93 -28.61
N GLY A 102 17.14 13.70 -27.52
CA GLY A 102 16.12 14.65 -27.05
C GLY A 102 14.97 14.04 -26.23
N GLN A 103 15.10 12.78 -25.80
CA GLN A 103 14.11 12.10 -24.96
C GLN A 103 14.70 11.74 -23.57
N PRO A 104 13.88 11.61 -22.52
CA PRO A 104 12.47 12.03 -22.49
C PRO A 104 12.35 13.56 -22.61
N ASN A 105 11.31 14.06 -23.28
CA ASN A 105 11.08 15.50 -23.45
C ASN A 105 10.18 16.08 -22.33
N GLY A 106 9.50 15.21 -21.56
CA GLY A 106 8.73 15.57 -20.36
C GLY A 106 7.25 15.89 -20.59
N ASP A 107 6.75 15.77 -21.82
CA ASP A 107 5.33 16.03 -22.13
C ASP A 107 4.45 14.77 -21.96
N GLU A 108 5.08 13.62 -21.73
CA GLU A 108 4.44 12.32 -21.75
C GLU A 108 4.87 11.35 -20.64
N ASP A 109 4.03 10.35 -20.35
CA ASP A 109 4.18 9.47 -19.18
C ASP A 109 4.39 7.98 -19.51
N CYS A 110 4.37 7.55 -20.79
CA CYS A 110 4.48 6.13 -21.15
C CYS A 110 5.50 5.90 -22.26
N VAL A 111 6.21 4.78 -22.27
CA VAL A 111 7.33 4.60 -23.20
C VAL A 111 7.03 3.63 -24.32
N SER A 112 7.29 4.07 -25.56
CA SER A 112 7.34 3.21 -26.73
C SER A 112 8.76 3.05 -27.24
N THR A 113 9.06 1.89 -27.81
CA THR A 113 10.28 1.68 -28.60
C THR A 113 9.99 1.81 -30.09
N TYR A 114 10.88 2.48 -30.82
CA TYR A 114 10.88 2.59 -32.28
C TYR A 114 12.32 2.41 -32.79
N ALA A 115 12.53 1.47 -33.70
CA ALA A 115 13.87 1.12 -34.20
C ALA A 115 14.91 0.88 -33.08
N GLY A 116 14.44 0.35 -31.94
CA GLY A 116 15.26 0.02 -30.78
C GLY A 116 15.49 1.18 -29.80
N VAL A 117 15.16 2.43 -30.14
CA VAL A 117 15.31 3.59 -29.22
C VAL A 117 13.97 3.97 -28.58
N TRP A 118 14.04 4.54 -27.38
CA TRP A 118 12.88 4.80 -26.54
C TRP A 118 12.38 6.23 -26.66
N HIS A 119 11.06 6.38 -26.61
CA HIS A 119 10.34 7.65 -26.68
C HIS A 119 9.27 7.72 -25.60
N ASP A 120 9.19 8.85 -24.89
CA ASP A 120 8.02 9.15 -24.05
C ASP A 120 6.85 9.58 -24.93
N MET A 121 5.69 8.96 -24.68
CA MET A 121 4.49 9.05 -25.52
C MET A 121 3.24 9.09 -24.64
N LEU A 122 2.19 9.78 -25.10
CA LEU A 122 0.94 9.90 -24.37
C LEU A 122 0.37 8.50 -24.11
N CYS A 123 0.13 8.18 -22.84
CA CYS A 123 -0.35 6.85 -22.42
C CYS A 123 -1.67 6.46 -23.10
N SER A 124 -2.48 7.43 -23.52
CA SER A 124 -3.75 7.25 -24.23
C SER A 124 -3.61 6.78 -25.68
N ASN A 125 -2.42 6.93 -26.29
CA ASN A 125 -2.17 6.52 -27.68
C ASN A 125 -2.42 5.01 -27.85
N LYS A 126 -3.11 4.62 -28.91
CA LYS A 126 -3.34 3.20 -29.23
C LYS A 126 -2.17 2.67 -30.07
N ARG A 127 -1.41 1.71 -29.54
CA ARG A 127 -0.25 1.11 -30.22
C ARG A 127 -0.22 -0.41 -30.04
N TYR A 128 0.49 -1.08 -30.92
CA TYR A 128 0.92 -2.46 -30.67
C TYR A 128 1.80 -2.49 -29.43
N PHE A 129 1.93 -3.67 -28.84
CA PHE A 129 2.64 -3.83 -27.58
C PHE A 129 3.30 -5.21 -27.50
N VAL A 130 4.35 -5.30 -26.70
CA VAL A 130 5.04 -6.56 -26.43
C VAL A 130 4.65 -7.04 -25.06
N CYS A 131 4.34 -8.32 -24.92
CA CYS A 131 4.28 -8.98 -23.62
C CYS A 131 5.54 -9.84 -23.45
N TYR A 132 5.93 -10.11 -22.21
CA TYR A 132 6.93 -11.15 -21.92
C TYR A 132 6.32 -12.31 -21.14
N GLU A 133 6.96 -13.45 -21.28
CA GLU A 133 6.76 -14.66 -20.48
C GLU A 133 8.10 -15.41 -20.39
N ASN A 134 8.19 -16.48 -19.60
CA ASN A 134 9.38 -17.33 -19.44
C ASN A 134 10.08 -17.74 -20.76
N SER A 135 9.34 -17.77 -21.87
CA SER A 135 9.77 -18.18 -23.20
C SER A 135 10.30 -17.03 -24.09
N GLY A 136 10.24 -15.77 -23.63
CA GLY A 136 10.73 -14.61 -24.35
C GLY A 136 9.70 -13.50 -24.52
N TYR A 137 9.80 -12.77 -25.63
CA TYR A 137 8.98 -11.59 -25.94
C TYR A 137 8.01 -11.90 -27.08
N ILE A 138 6.75 -11.46 -26.94
CA ILE A 138 5.65 -11.77 -27.85
C ILE A 138 5.02 -10.46 -28.31
N LEU A 139 5.01 -10.22 -29.63
CA LEU A 139 4.33 -9.06 -30.20
C LEU A 139 2.83 -9.29 -30.32
N ILE A 140 2.05 -8.36 -29.77
CA ILE A 140 0.60 -8.34 -29.91
C ILE A 140 0.21 -7.29 -30.96
N GLN A 141 -0.24 -7.76 -32.12
CA GLN A 141 -0.65 -6.93 -33.26
C GLN A 141 -2.09 -6.38 -33.11
N SER A 142 -2.48 -5.99 -31.90
CA SER A 142 -3.71 -5.26 -31.59
C SER A 142 -3.34 -3.94 -30.95
N THR A 143 -3.96 -2.84 -31.35
CA THR A 143 -3.64 -1.53 -30.76
C THR A 143 -4.39 -1.32 -29.44
N LYS A 144 -3.66 -0.94 -28.39
CA LYS A 144 -4.19 -0.63 -27.05
C LYS A 144 -3.48 0.59 -26.47
N ASN A 145 -4.11 1.27 -25.51
CA ASN A 145 -3.41 2.28 -24.73
C ASN A 145 -2.46 1.56 -23.76
N TRP A 146 -1.54 2.29 -23.14
CA TRP A 146 -0.49 1.65 -22.33
C TRP A 146 -1.07 0.79 -21.20
N THR A 147 -2.07 1.29 -20.46
CA THR A 147 -2.68 0.55 -19.35
C THR A 147 -3.48 -0.68 -19.81
N ASP A 148 -4.26 -0.56 -20.89
CA ASP A 148 -5.01 -1.69 -21.46
C ASP A 148 -4.05 -2.76 -22.03
N ALA A 149 -2.91 -2.35 -22.59
CA ALA A 149 -1.85 -3.25 -23.05
C ALA A 149 -1.23 -4.02 -21.87
N GLN A 150 -0.89 -3.33 -20.78
CA GLN A 150 -0.41 -3.95 -19.54
C GLN A 150 -1.42 -4.94 -18.97
N SER A 151 -2.70 -4.53 -18.89
CA SER A 151 -3.77 -5.39 -18.40
C SER A 151 -3.92 -6.65 -19.25
N TYR A 152 -3.81 -6.52 -20.58
CA TYR A 152 -3.83 -7.66 -21.49
C TYR A 152 -2.65 -8.59 -21.25
N CYS A 153 -1.42 -8.06 -21.12
CA CYS A 153 -0.25 -8.89 -20.88
C CYS A 153 -0.37 -9.67 -19.56
N ARG A 154 -0.87 -9.06 -18.49
CA ARG A 154 -1.05 -9.74 -17.20
C ARG A 154 -2.17 -10.79 -17.20
N GLN A 155 -3.13 -10.65 -18.11
CA GLN A 155 -4.23 -11.60 -18.24
C GLN A 155 -3.84 -12.82 -19.07
N ASN A 156 -2.95 -12.65 -20.05
CA ASN A 156 -2.65 -13.69 -21.05
C ASN A 156 -1.19 -14.19 -21.00
N TYR A 157 -0.30 -13.47 -20.33
CA TYR A 157 1.15 -13.68 -20.23
C TYR A 157 1.63 -13.20 -18.85
N THR A 158 2.86 -12.68 -18.72
CA THR A 158 3.36 -12.10 -17.46
C THR A 158 3.08 -10.60 -17.33
N ASP A 159 3.71 -9.74 -18.14
CA ASP A 159 3.52 -8.27 -18.13
C ASP A 159 4.09 -7.65 -19.43
N LEU A 160 4.05 -6.32 -19.56
CA LEU A 160 4.89 -5.58 -20.51
C LEU A 160 6.37 -5.74 -20.13
N PRO A 161 7.30 -5.77 -21.11
CA PRO A 161 8.69 -6.09 -20.88
C PRO A 161 9.43 -5.03 -20.09
N THR A 162 10.30 -5.50 -19.19
CA THR A 162 11.43 -4.73 -18.66
C THR A 162 12.67 -4.93 -19.52
N ILE A 163 13.51 -3.90 -19.59
CA ILE A 163 14.72 -3.91 -20.41
C ILE A 163 15.91 -3.49 -19.54
N HIS A 164 16.77 -4.44 -19.22
CA HIS A 164 17.91 -4.25 -18.31
C HIS A 164 19.23 -4.11 -19.03
N ASN A 165 19.30 -4.44 -20.33
CA ASN A 165 20.51 -4.39 -21.12
C ASN A 165 20.22 -4.30 -22.63
N SER A 166 21.28 -4.08 -23.40
CA SER A 166 21.21 -3.98 -24.86
C SER A 166 20.81 -5.27 -25.55
N GLU A 167 21.10 -6.45 -24.98
CA GLU A 167 20.69 -7.72 -25.58
C GLU A 167 19.17 -7.88 -25.55
N GLN A 168 18.54 -7.61 -24.42
CA GLN A 168 17.08 -7.60 -24.30
C GLN A 168 16.44 -6.56 -25.22
N ASN A 169 17.02 -5.35 -25.29
CA ASN A 169 16.55 -4.30 -26.20
C ASN A 169 16.61 -4.74 -27.67
N ASN A 170 17.70 -5.42 -28.05
CA ASN A 170 17.89 -5.95 -29.40
C ASN A 170 16.93 -7.10 -29.72
N GLN A 171 16.62 -7.98 -28.75
CA GLN A 171 15.63 -9.04 -28.91
C GLN A 171 14.25 -8.47 -29.19
N ILE A 172 13.84 -7.46 -28.42
CA ILE A 172 12.57 -6.75 -28.66
C ILE A 172 12.61 -6.07 -30.03
N ASN A 173 13.71 -5.39 -30.38
CA ASN A 173 13.85 -4.72 -31.68
C ASN A 173 13.73 -5.68 -32.88
N LYS A 174 14.25 -6.91 -32.77
CA LYS A 174 14.14 -7.92 -33.83
C LYS A 174 12.72 -8.43 -34.05
N ILE A 175 11.87 -8.36 -33.03
CA ILE A 175 10.45 -8.72 -33.13
C ILE A 175 9.66 -7.63 -33.87
N LEU A 176 10.17 -6.39 -33.86
CA LEU A 176 9.61 -5.28 -34.61
C LEU A 176 9.88 -5.51 -36.10
N LEU A 177 8.89 -6.02 -36.82
CA LEU A 177 8.86 -5.97 -38.28
C LEU A 177 8.59 -4.50 -38.67
N SER A 178 9.68 -3.72 -38.59
CA SER A 178 9.96 -2.32 -39.00
C SER A 178 8.78 -1.37 -39.22
N GLU A 179 8.86 -0.22 -38.52
CA GLU A 179 8.13 1.07 -38.66
C GLU A 179 7.03 1.41 -37.65
N ASN A 180 6.76 0.58 -36.64
CA ASN A 180 5.77 0.91 -35.60
C ASN A 180 6.41 1.24 -34.25
N TYR A 181 5.87 2.26 -33.57
CA TYR A 181 6.10 2.49 -32.15
C TYR A 181 5.32 1.47 -31.34
N ILE A 182 6.00 0.80 -30.41
CA ILE A 182 5.43 -0.33 -29.66
C ILE A 182 5.61 -0.10 -28.17
N TRP A 183 4.55 -0.34 -27.38
CA TRP A 183 4.60 -0.17 -25.93
C TRP A 183 5.56 -1.18 -25.27
N ILE A 184 6.34 -0.66 -24.31
CA ILE A 184 7.15 -1.42 -23.35
C ILE A 184 6.73 -1.07 -21.92
N GLY A 185 7.26 -1.78 -20.92
CA GLY A 185 6.81 -1.65 -19.53
C GLY A 185 7.27 -0.41 -18.78
N LEU A 186 8.06 0.48 -19.39
CA LEU A 186 8.55 1.70 -18.74
C LEU A 186 7.47 2.79 -18.78
N PHE A 187 7.20 3.39 -17.63
CA PHE A 187 6.23 4.49 -17.49
C PHE A 187 6.61 5.44 -16.35
N LEU A 188 6.13 6.67 -16.43
CA LEU A 188 6.34 7.73 -15.46
C LEU A 188 5.15 7.77 -14.52
N ASP A 189 5.36 7.33 -13.29
CA ASP A 189 4.29 7.09 -12.33
C ASP A 189 4.13 8.26 -11.36
N SER A 190 2.90 8.75 -11.22
CA SER A 190 2.52 9.80 -10.26
C SER A 190 1.77 9.26 -9.04
N TRP A 191 1.60 7.94 -8.90
CA TRP A 191 0.91 7.33 -7.76
C TRP A 191 1.90 6.89 -6.69
N GLU A 192 1.57 7.20 -5.43
CA GLU A 192 2.38 6.85 -4.28
C GLU A 192 1.61 5.96 -3.30
N ARG A 193 2.36 5.08 -2.65
CA ARG A 193 1.83 4.27 -1.56
C ARG A 193 1.79 5.08 -0.27
N SER A 194 0.84 4.76 0.58
CA SER A 194 0.62 5.41 1.86
C SER A 194 1.81 5.31 2.82
N ASP A 195 2.54 4.19 2.80
CA ASP A 195 3.63 3.83 3.71
C ASP A 195 5.06 4.27 3.25
N LYS A 196 5.27 4.59 1.96
CA LYS A 196 6.54 4.91 1.24
C LYS A 196 7.46 3.68 0.96
N TRP A 197 8.43 3.71 0.02
CA TRP A 197 8.34 3.48 -1.44
C TRP A 197 9.37 2.40 -1.85
N SER A 198 9.04 1.51 -2.80
CA SER A 198 10.04 1.01 -3.78
C SER A 198 9.49 0.27 -5.01
N LEU A 199 8.16 0.08 -5.17
CA LEU A 199 7.65 -0.77 -6.27
C LEU A 199 6.47 -0.14 -7.03
N PHE A 200 6.58 -0.15 -8.37
CA PHE A 200 5.69 0.51 -9.33
C PHE A 200 4.52 -0.35 -9.82
N PHE A 201 4.25 -1.48 -9.16
CA PHE A 201 3.22 -2.41 -9.60
C PHE A 201 1.85 -1.72 -9.65
N ARG A 202 1.18 -1.75 -10.81
CA ARG A 202 -0.16 -1.15 -11.00
C ARG A 202 -1.14 -2.15 -11.60
N HIS A 203 -2.29 -2.37 -10.96
CA HIS A 203 -3.32 -3.29 -11.45
C HIS A 203 -4.63 -2.56 -11.81
N TRP A 204 -4.51 -1.48 -12.58
CA TRP A 204 -5.64 -0.67 -13.02
C TRP A 204 -6.66 -1.45 -13.85
N ALA A 205 -7.94 -1.10 -13.69
CA ALA A 205 -9.01 -1.50 -14.60
C ALA A 205 -8.84 -0.86 -15.98
N ALA A 206 -9.56 -1.40 -16.97
CA ALA A 206 -9.59 -0.81 -18.30
C ALA A 206 -10.03 0.67 -18.25
N GLY A 207 -9.31 1.53 -18.96
CA GLY A 207 -9.57 2.98 -18.94
C GLY A 207 -9.18 3.71 -17.66
N GLN A 208 -8.53 3.05 -16.69
CA GLN A 208 -7.95 3.67 -15.49
C GLN A 208 -6.42 3.76 -15.62
N PRO A 209 -5.74 4.67 -14.91
CA PRO A 209 -6.31 5.83 -14.23
C PRO A 209 -6.96 6.79 -15.23
N SER A 210 -8.11 7.37 -14.88
CA SER A 210 -8.74 8.40 -15.70
C SER A 210 -7.95 9.71 -15.70
N MET A 211 -7.85 10.31 -16.88
CA MET A 211 -7.27 11.65 -17.08
C MET A 211 -8.27 12.78 -16.79
N SER A 212 -9.54 12.47 -16.53
CA SER A 212 -10.58 13.47 -16.28
C SER A 212 -10.38 14.17 -14.93
N SER A 213 -10.50 15.51 -14.92
CA SER A 213 -10.62 16.27 -13.67
C SER A 213 -11.81 15.76 -12.86
N GLY A 214 -11.56 15.30 -11.62
CA GLY A 214 -12.60 14.83 -10.70
C GLY A 214 -12.73 13.31 -10.56
N SER A 215 -11.90 12.50 -11.24
CA SER A 215 -11.86 11.04 -11.02
C SER A 215 -11.38 10.64 -9.61
N GLY A 216 -10.73 11.57 -8.91
CA GLY A 216 -10.26 11.41 -7.55
C GLY A 216 -8.83 10.93 -7.44
N ASP A 217 -8.31 11.02 -6.22
CA ASP A 217 -6.89 10.85 -5.90
C ASP A 217 -6.62 9.63 -5.02
N CYS A 218 -7.65 8.83 -4.76
CA CYS A 218 -7.58 7.66 -3.91
C CYS A 218 -8.03 6.42 -4.68
N VAL A 219 -7.51 5.24 -4.30
CA VAL A 219 -7.65 4.04 -5.12
C VAL A 219 -8.37 2.94 -4.36
N GLY A 220 -9.41 2.43 -4.98
CA GLY A 220 -10.14 1.26 -4.52
C GLY A 220 -9.88 0.05 -5.42
N MET A 221 -9.78 -1.12 -4.81
CA MET A 221 -9.74 -2.41 -5.48
C MET A 221 -11.16 -2.96 -5.62
N SER A 222 -11.58 -3.34 -6.83
CA SER A 222 -12.88 -3.98 -7.08
C SER A 222 -12.74 -5.50 -7.01
N THR A 223 -13.50 -6.15 -6.12
CA THR A 223 -13.60 -7.62 -6.09
C THR A 223 -14.40 -8.17 -7.26
N ALA A 224 -15.36 -7.40 -7.78
CA ALA A 224 -16.18 -7.78 -8.93
C ALA A 224 -15.40 -7.75 -10.26
N ASP A 225 -14.27 -7.06 -10.29
CA ASP A 225 -13.39 -6.94 -11.47
C ASP A 225 -12.02 -7.56 -11.16
N SER A 226 -12.00 -8.76 -10.57
CA SER A 226 -10.76 -9.55 -10.34
C SER A 226 -9.63 -8.79 -9.62
N GLY A 227 -9.96 -7.89 -8.70
CA GLY A 227 -8.99 -7.09 -7.97
C GLY A 227 -8.45 -5.88 -8.73
N LYS A 228 -9.07 -5.48 -9.84
CA LYS A 228 -8.68 -4.30 -10.63
C LYS A 228 -8.95 -3.00 -9.89
N TRP A 229 -8.12 -2.00 -10.18
CA TRP A 229 -8.11 -0.75 -9.43
C TRP A 229 -8.86 0.36 -10.16
N PHE A 230 -9.56 1.16 -9.38
CA PHE A 230 -10.31 2.33 -9.83
C PHE A 230 -9.93 3.56 -9.01
N GLN A 231 -9.89 4.71 -9.69
CA GLN A 231 -9.83 6.00 -9.00
C GLN A 231 -11.18 6.33 -8.40
N HIS A 232 -11.12 6.90 -7.21
CA HIS A 232 -12.27 7.40 -6.48
C HIS A 232 -11.91 8.68 -5.74
N ARG A 233 -12.92 9.52 -5.50
CA ARG A 233 -12.76 10.64 -4.58
C ARG A 233 -12.46 10.11 -3.18
N CYS A 234 -11.51 10.74 -2.50
CA CYS A 234 -11.01 10.27 -1.21
C CYS A 234 -12.04 10.36 -0.07
N ASP A 235 -13.10 11.15 -0.24
CA ASP A 235 -14.18 11.33 0.74
C ASP A 235 -15.27 10.27 0.66
N LEU A 236 -15.25 9.40 -0.37
CA LEU A 236 -16.19 8.30 -0.47
C LEU A 236 -15.96 7.26 0.63
N GLN A 237 -17.06 6.68 1.10
CA GLN A 237 -17.08 5.78 2.25
C GLN A 237 -17.03 4.33 1.76
N HIS A 238 -15.87 3.67 1.86
CA HIS A 238 -15.68 2.28 1.45
C HIS A 238 -15.11 1.43 2.60
N PRO A 239 -15.40 0.11 2.63
CA PRO A 239 -14.59 -0.86 3.36
C PRO A 239 -13.14 -0.80 2.90
N PHE A 240 -12.22 -1.34 3.68
CA PHE A 240 -10.80 -1.18 3.40
C PHE A 240 -9.97 -2.36 3.88
N ILE A 241 -8.75 -2.48 3.35
CA ILE A 241 -7.82 -3.54 3.72
C ILE A 241 -6.59 -2.90 4.37
N CYS A 242 -6.22 -3.37 5.57
CA CYS A 242 -4.96 -3.04 6.22
C CYS A 242 -3.90 -4.11 5.94
N HIS A 243 -2.61 -3.77 6.03
CA HIS A 243 -1.52 -4.75 6.04
C HIS A 243 -0.64 -4.64 7.29
N GLY A 244 0.08 -5.72 7.58
CA GLY A 244 1.01 -5.81 8.68
C GLY A 244 0.37 -6.38 9.93
N ASP A 245 1.21 -6.77 10.89
CA ASP A 245 0.76 -7.41 12.11
C ASP A 245 -0.09 -6.44 12.95
N LEU A 246 -1.03 -7.02 13.70
CA LEU A 246 -1.77 -6.31 14.73
C LEU A 246 -0.78 -5.65 15.70
N LYS A 247 -0.80 -4.32 15.74
CA LYS A 247 -0.10 -3.55 16.76
C LYS A 247 -0.72 -3.91 18.11
N LEU A 248 0.08 -4.52 18.97
CA LEU A 248 -0.27 -4.69 20.37
C LEU A 248 -0.48 -3.29 20.97
N ILE A 249 -1.75 -2.88 21.09
CA ILE A 249 -2.12 -1.69 21.84
C ILE A 249 -1.76 -1.99 23.29
N ARG A 250 -0.58 -1.53 23.75
CA ARG A 250 -0.22 -1.60 25.16
C ARG A 250 -1.30 -0.85 25.94
N ASN A 251 -1.77 -1.45 27.04
CA ASN A 251 -2.72 -0.81 27.95
C ASN A 251 -2.30 0.64 28.22
N GLN A 252 -3.05 1.59 27.68
CA GLN A 252 -2.80 2.99 27.92
C GLN A 252 -3.45 3.38 29.24
N ILE A 253 -2.64 3.87 30.18
CA ILE A 253 -3.14 4.38 31.44
C ILE A 253 -3.35 5.88 31.28
N VAL A 254 -4.61 6.28 31.18
CA VAL A 254 -5.00 7.69 31.19
C VAL A 254 -5.26 8.10 32.65
N ARG A 255 -4.59 9.17 33.11
CA ARG A 255 -4.89 9.79 34.40
C ARG A 255 -5.96 10.86 34.22
N LEU A 256 -7.09 10.71 34.90
CA LEU A 256 -8.18 11.66 34.88
C LEU A 256 -8.12 12.54 36.12
N LYS A 257 -8.26 13.86 35.92
CA LYS A 257 -8.48 14.82 37.00
C LYS A 257 -9.89 15.37 36.86
N LEU A 258 -10.72 15.07 37.84
CA LEU A 258 -12.10 15.53 37.90
C LEU A 258 -12.16 16.73 38.85
N SER A 259 -12.74 17.84 38.41
CA SER A 259 -13.08 18.97 39.26
C SER A 259 -14.58 19.01 39.44
N CYS A 260 -15.02 19.39 40.64
CA CYS A 260 -16.42 19.59 40.91
C CYS A 260 -16.60 20.75 41.90
N ASN A 261 -17.73 21.45 41.79
CA ASN A 261 -18.07 22.55 42.67
C ASN A 261 -19.01 22.03 43.76
N GLY A 262 -18.50 21.81 44.97
CA GLY A 262 -19.29 21.33 46.11
C GLY A 262 -18.75 20.04 46.74
N ASN A 263 -19.58 19.37 47.55
CA ASN A 263 -19.20 18.13 48.22
C ASN A 263 -19.46 16.92 47.31
N CYS A 264 -18.42 16.42 46.63
CA CYS A 264 -18.55 15.35 45.66
C CYS A 264 -18.05 14.05 46.24
N THR A 265 -18.94 13.09 46.41
CA THR A 265 -18.58 11.69 46.62
C THR A 265 -18.44 11.04 45.25
N LEU A 266 -17.21 10.74 44.84
CA LEU A 266 -16.89 10.05 43.57
C LEU A 266 -17.24 8.55 43.62
N ASN A 267 -18.46 8.24 44.03
CA ASN A 267 -18.96 6.87 44.16
C ASN A 267 -19.52 6.32 42.84
N ASP A 268 -19.84 7.18 41.87
CA ASP A 268 -20.38 6.78 40.56
C ASP A 268 -19.28 6.44 39.54
N GLN A 269 -18.48 5.42 39.87
CA GLN A 269 -17.45 4.86 39.00
C GLN A 269 -18.02 4.34 37.67
N THR A 270 -19.25 3.83 37.69
CA THR A 270 -19.92 3.24 36.52
C THR A 270 -20.42 4.32 35.57
N GLY A 271 -21.03 5.39 36.07
CA GLY A 271 -21.49 6.52 35.26
C GLY A 271 -20.34 7.21 34.51
N ILE A 272 -19.21 7.43 35.20
CA ILE A 272 -18.01 8.03 34.60
C ILE A 272 -17.44 7.11 33.49
N LEU A 273 -17.33 5.80 33.75
CA LEU A 273 -16.89 4.84 32.72
C LEU A 273 -17.83 4.81 31.52
N ASN A 274 -19.14 4.89 31.73
CA ASN A 274 -20.13 4.89 30.65
C ASN A 274 -20.01 6.14 29.77
N GLU A 275 -19.77 7.32 30.35
CA GLU A 275 -19.56 8.54 29.56
C GLU A 275 -18.24 8.52 28.77
N ILE A 276 -17.16 8.02 29.38
CA ILE A 276 -15.89 7.80 28.66
C ILE A 276 -16.10 6.81 27.52
N SER A 277 -16.80 5.72 27.78
CA SER A 277 -17.14 4.72 26.76
C SER A 277 -17.92 5.36 25.62
N LYS A 278 -19.02 6.07 25.89
CA LYS A 278 -19.80 6.80 24.87
C LYS A 278 -18.94 7.77 24.07
N LYS A 279 -18.00 8.48 24.71
CA LYS A 279 -17.12 9.41 24.01
C LYS A 279 -16.17 8.68 23.06
N LEU A 280 -15.57 7.58 23.50
CA LEU A 280 -14.73 6.73 22.65
C LEU A 280 -15.54 6.10 21.51
N LYS A 281 -16.80 5.74 21.77
CA LYS A 281 -17.73 5.27 20.74
C LYS A 281 -17.97 6.34 19.66
N SER A 282 -18.22 7.58 20.07
CA SER A 282 -18.38 8.72 19.12
C SER A 282 -17.11 9.03 18.31
N MET A 283 -15.96 8.50 18.72
CA MET A 283 -14.67 8.64 18.01
C MET A 283 -14.34 7.41 17.16
N GLY A 284 -15.27 6.45 17.02
CA GLY A 284 -15.09 5.26 16.19
C GLY A 284 -14.31 4.11 16.83
N LEU A 285 -14.12 4.11 18.16
CA LEU A 285 -13.30 3.13 18.89
C LEU A 285 -14.12 2.00 19.55
N GLU A 286 -15.30 1.68 19.01
CA GLU A 286 -16.34 0.85 19.65
C GLU A 286 -15.97 -0.62 19.88
N GLY A 287 -15.05 -1.18 19.08
CA GLY A 287 -14.78 -2.64 19.05
C GLY A 287 -13.64 -3.15 19.93
N GLU A 288 -12.80 -2.27 20.50
CA GLU A 288 -11.47 -2.70 20.99
C GLU A 288 -11.10 -2.26 22.40
N SER A 289 -11.91 -1.41 23.04
CA SER A 289 -11.53 -0.78 24.31
C SER A 289 -12.16 -1.52 25.49
N LYS A 290 -11.46 -2.50 26.09
CA LYS A 290 -11.80 -2.98 27.44
C LYS A 290 -11.32 -1.95 28.46
N ILE A 291 -12.19 -0.99 28.79
CA ILE A 291 -11.88 0.06 29.76
C ILE A 291 -12.18 -0.48 31.15
N SER A 292 -11.22 -0.32 32.06
CA SER A 292 -11.39 -0.68 33.47
C SER A 292 -10.63 0.28 34.36
N TRP A 293 -11.14 0.52 35.55
CA TRP A 293 -10.42 1.25 36.57
C TRP A 293 -9.16 0.49 37.02
N ARG A 294 -8.04 1.19 37.09
CA ARG A 294 -6.85 0.70 37.79
C ARG A 294 -7.00 1.08 39.26
N LYS A 295 -7.03 0.09 40.15
CA LYS A 295 -6.98 0.30 41.60
C LYS A 295 -5.55 0.61 42.03
N SER A 296 -5.40 1.49 43.01
CA SER A 296 -4.14 1.68 43.74
C SER A 296 -3.84 0.46 44.62
N GLU A 297 -2.65 0.41 45.22
CA GLU A 297 -2.29 -0.65 46.19
C GLU A 297 -3.28 -0.74 47.36
N GLY A 298 -3.94 0.37 47.72
CA GLY A 298 -5.00 0.43 48.73
C GLY A 298 -6.39 0.04 48.24
N GLY A 299 -6.56 -0.36 46.97
CA GLY A 299 -7.85 -0.77 46.40
C GLY A 299 -8.74 0.38 45.92
N GLU A 300 -8.35 1.63 46.16
CA GLU A 300 -9.09 2.83 45.73
C GLU A 300 -8.82 3.17 44.27
N VAL A 301 -9.83 3.75 43.61
CA VAL A 301 -9.78 4.19 42.20
C VAL A 301 -9.54 5.69 42.08
N PHE A 302 -10.16 6.48 42.95
CA PHE A 302 -10.03 7.92 43.00
C PHE A 302 -9.36 8.33 44.30
N HIS A 303 -8.43 9.27 44.21
CA HIS A 303 -7.83 9.91 45.37
C HIS A 303 -8.13 11.40 45.31
N GLN A 304 -8.60 11.95 46.42
CA GLN A 304 -8.78 13.39 46.53
C GLN A 304 -7.40 14.04 46.63
N GLU A 305 -7.03 14.85 45.64
CA GLU A 305 -5.86 15.71 45.80
C GLU A 305 -6.19 16.73 46.88
N SER A 306 -5.53 16.63 48.04
CA SER A 306 -5.59 17.68 49.04
C SER A 306 -5.00 18.96 48.44
N ASN A 307 -5.64 20.10 48.67
CA ASN A 307 -5.11 21.39 48.28
C ASN A 307 -3.72 21.57 48.89
N ARG A 308 -2.67 21.28 48.13
CA ARG A 308 -1.35 21.81 48.42
C ARG A 308 -1.48 23.31 48.27
N THR A 309 -1.46 24.01 49.40
CA THR A 309 -1.15 25.43 49.46
C THR A 309 0.02 25.65 48.52
N ALA A 310 -0.16 26.56 47.56
CA ALA A 310 0.87 26.94 46.61
C ALA A 310 2.09 27.43 47.41
N ASN A 311 3.10 26.58 47.56
CA ASN A 311 4.43 27.05 47.92
C ASN A 311 5.04 27.60 46.63
N LEU A 312 4.89 28.91 46.46
CA LEU A 312 5.72 29.74 45.60
C LEU A 312 7.18 29.51 46.00
N ASN A 313 7.81 28.51 45.40
CA ASN A 313 9.25 28.38 45.14
C ASN A 313 9.56 26.92 44.84
N ASN A 314 9.52 26.56 43.55
CA ASN A 314 10.53 25.68 42.97
C ASN A 314 10.43 25.74 41.44
N LYS A 315 11.43 26.40 40.83
CA LYS A 315 11.72 26.31 39.40
C LYS A 315 12.01 24.85 39.06
N CYS A 316 11.20 24.23 38.21
CA CYS A 316 11.59 22.98 37.54
C CYS A 316 12.51 23.32 36.36
N GLY A 317 13.79 22.98 36.48
CA GLY A 317 14.71 22.85 35.36
C GLY A 317 14.35 21.64 34.50
N ARG A 318 14.49 21.80 33.18
CA ARG A 318 14.37 20.73 32.20
C ARG A 318 15.54 19.74 32.35
N ARG A 319 15.24 18.45 32.41
CA ARG A 319 16.03 17.38 31.80
C ARG A 319 15.08 16.54 30.96
#